data_AF-A0A7K9TS75-F1
#
_entry.id   AF-A0A7K9TS75-F1
#
_cell.length_a   1.000
_cell.length_b   1.000
_cell.length_c   1.000
_cell.angle_alpha   90.00
_cell.angle_beta   90.00
_cell.angle_gamma   90.00
#
_symmetry.space_group_name_H-M   'P 1'
#
loop_
_entity.id
_entity.type
_entity.pdbx_description
1 polymer ?
#
loop_
_entity_poly.entity_id
_entity_poly.type
_entity_poly.pdbx_seq_one_letter_code
_entity_poly.pdbx_strand_id
1 'polypeptide(L)'
;VLQSLLNGLMCYKPDDPIEYLEGCLQKVKELGGSEKVKWDTFVSPEKKTLPPLNGGQSRRSFFRNVMPDNSNFPYRRYDRLPPIQQFSIESDTDLSETAELIEEYDVFDPARPRPKIILVIGGPGSGKGTQSLKIAERYGFNYISVGELLRKKIHSTSSNRKWSLIAKIITNGELAPQETTITEIKQRLMQIPDEEGIVIDGFPRDVAQAISFEDQICTPDLVVFLACSSQRLKERLLKRAEQQGRPDDNLKATQRRLMNFKQNAVPLVKYFQEKGLIITFDADRDEEEVFFDISSAVDNKLFANKEAAAGPNELDCSLIMDSGDAVYTEFDFDDQDEEQSSFSGYESTGDFSEDLRKSNIIFVVGGPGSGKGSQCEQLAEKYGFTHLSTGDLLQNELSSLSERSKLIKDIMECGEPVPGDILLELLKEAMVSKVGDTKGFLIDGYPRELKEAEEFESKVGEPKLVFFLDCSAETMSSRLLMRNQSSQQPDNPETIKEQIEDYYQASKPMIAFYERKTQLCKV
;
A
#
# COMPACT_ATOMS: atom_id res chain seq x y z
N VAL A 1 -20.24 19.70 28.14
CA VAL A 1 -19.49 19.30 29.35
C VAL A 1 -18.52 18.15 29.09
N LEU A 2 -18.98 16.96 28.67
CA LEU A 2 -18.12 15.79 28.43
C LEU A 2 -16.92 16.09 27.52
N GLN A 3 -17.15 16.81 26.42
CA GLN A 3 -16.10 17.19 25.46
C GLN A 3 -15.03 18.12 26.08
N SER A 4 -15.43 19.01 27.00
CA SER A 4 -14.51 19.91 27.71
C SER A 4 -13.66 19.15 28.75
N LEU A 5 -14.25 18.16 29.42
CA LEU A 5 -13.57 17.27 30.37
C LEU A 5 -12.53 16.38 29.66
N LEU A 6 -12.91 15.81 28.51
CA LEU A 6 -12.01 14.99 27.68
C LEU A 6 -10.85 15.82 27.14
N ASN A 7 -11.11 17.06 26.70
CA ASN A 7 -10.05 17.98 26.30
C ASN A 7 -9.09 18.30 27.45
N GLY A 8 -9.61 18.55 28.66
CA GLY A 8 -8.77 18.77 29.86
C GLY A 8 -7.87 17.58 30.17
N LEU A 9 -8.40 16.36 30.17
CA LEU A 9 -7.62 15.13 30.38
C LEU A 9 -6.53 14.93 29.34
N MET A 10 -6.84 15.15 28.07
CA MET A 10 -5.89 14.99 26.97
C MET A 10 -4.76 16.04 27.02
N CYS A 11 -5.07 17.26 27.45
CA CYS A 11 -4.09 18.34 27.56
C CYS A 11 -3.19 18.21 28.80
N TYR A 12 -3.75 17.87 29.97
CA TYR A 12 -3.00 17.86 31.22
C TYR A 12 -2.37 16.51 31.57
N LYS A 13 -2.91 15.39 31.05
CA LYS A 13 -2.48 14.01 31.39
C LYS A 13 -2.16 13.84 32.89
N PRO A 14 -3.14 14.12 33.78
CA PRO A 14 -2.92 14.02 35.22
C PRO A 14 -2.59 12.58 35.63
N ASP A 15 -1.77 12.43 36.66
CA ASP A 15 -1.36 11.12 37.19
C ASP A 15 -2.56 10.32 37.73
N ASP A 16 -3.56 11.00 38.29
CA ASP A 16 -4.87 10.43 38.62
C ASP A 16 -5.99 11.10 37.79
N PRO A 17 -6.50 10.42 36.74
CA PRO A 17 -7.54 10.96 35.88
C PRO A 17 -8.92 10.99 36.54
N ILE A 18 -9.18 10.16 37.56
CA ILE A 18 -10.49 10.10 38.22
C ILE A 18 -10.62 11.29 39.17
N GLU A 19 -9.61 11.54 40.00
CA GLU A 19 -9.58 12.70 40.91
C GLU A 19 -9.67 14.02 40.13
N TYR A 20 -8.98 14.11 39.00
CA TYR A 20 -9.06 15.28 38.11
C TYR A 20 -10.47 15.50 37.55
N LEU A 21 -11.15 14.44 37.11
CA LEU A 21 -12.52 14.53 36.61
C LEU A 21 -13.52 14.92 37.69
N GLU A 22 -13.36 14.42 38.92
CA GLU A 22 -14.18 14.82 40.07
C GLU A 22 -14.02 16.30 40.38
N GLY A 23 -12.78 16.81 40.40
CA GLY A 23 -12.50 18.24 40.56
C GLY A 23 -13.11 19.10 39.46
N CYS A 24 -13.06 18.63 38.21
CA CYS A 24 -13.70 19.34 37.09
C CYS A 24 -15.23 19.36 37.23
N LEU A 25 -15.87 18.26 37.63
CA LEU A 25 -17.31 18.20 37.87
C LEU A 25 -17.76 19.10 39.03
N GLN A 26 -16.94 19.22 40.08
CA GLN A 26 -17.19 20.17 41.16
C GLN A 26 -17.17 21.62 40.66
N LYS A 27 -16.19 21.95 39.81
CA LYS A 27 -16.09 23.26 39.16
C LYS A 27 -17.27 23.56 38.23
N VAL A 28 -17.85 22.56 37.57
CA VAL A 28 -19.11 22.72 36.80
C VAL A 28 -20.28 23.11 37.72
N LYS A 29 -20.36 22.53 38.92
CA LYS A 29 -21.39 22.90 39.90
C LYS A 29 -21.21 24.33 40.40
N GLU A 30 -19.98 24.74 40.68
CA GLU A 30 -19.65 26.11 41.11
C GLU A 30 -19.95 27.16 40.03
N LEU A 31 -19.75 26.81 38.75
CA LEU A 31 -20.09 27.68 37.63
C LEU A 31 -21.62 27.83 37.43
N GLY A 32 -22.45 27.07 38.14
CA GLY A 32 -23.90 27.18 38.11
C GLY A 32 -24.56 26.30 37.04
N GLY A 33 -23.94 25.17 36.68
CA GLY A 33 -24.54 24.15 35.82
C GLY A 33 -23.83 23.96 34.48
N SER A 34 -24.23 22.91 33.77
CA SER A 34 -23.62 22.43 32.52
C SER A 34 -23.66 23.44 31.37
N GLU A 35 -24.60 24.38 31.39
CA GLU A 35 -24.81 25.36 30.31
C GLU A 35 -23.75 26.47 30.28
N LYS A 36 -23.01 26.66 31.38
CA LYS A 36 -21.94 27.66 31.48
C LYS A 36 -20.56 27.10 31.17
N VAL A 37 -20.47 25.82 30.80
CA VAL A 37 -19.20 25.14 30.47
C VAL A 37 -18.92 25.28 28.98
N LYS A 38 -17.80 25.93 28.65
CA LYS A 38 -17.26 26.02 27.28
C LYS A 38 -16.26 24.89 27.02
N TRP A 39 -15.89 24.70 25.76
CA TRP A 39 -15.01 23.61 25.33
C TRP A 39 -13.57 23.71 25.89
N ASP A 40 -13.15 24.89 26.32
CA ASP A 40 -11.80 25.24 26.83
C ASP A 40 -11.77 25.49 28.35
N THR A 41 -12.89 25.29 29.03
CA THR A 41 -13.06 25.63 30.46
C THR A 41 -12.06 24.90 31.37
N PHE A 42 -11.59 23.73 30.96
CA PHE A 42 -10.59 22.94 31.68
C PHE A 42 -9.22 22.91 30.98
N VAL A 43 -8.99 23.79 30.01
CA VAL A 43 -7.79 23.83 29.15
C VAL A 43 -6.94 25.09 29.39
N SER A 44 -7.41 26.05 30.21
CA SER A 44 -6.71 27.33 30.41
C SER A 44 -5.58 27.30 31.46
N PRO A 45 -4.46 28.01 31.21
CA PRO A 45 -3.29 28.01 32.08
C PRO A 45 -3.54 28.81 33.36
N GLU A 46 -3.13 28.26 34.51
CA GLU A 46 -2.78 29.14 35.63
C GLU A 46 -1.65 30.05 35.15
N LYS A 47 -1.92 31.36 35.02
CA LYS A 47 -0.87 32.37 34.93
C LYS A 47 -0.04 32.27 36.21
N LYS A 48 1.05 31.51 36.19
CA LYS A 48 2.17 31.74 37.11
C LYS A 48 2.70 33.14 36.80
N THR A 49 2.34 34.11 37.62
CA THR A 49 3.05 35.37 37.70
C THR A 49 4.51 35.06 38.01
N LEU A 50 5.42 35.60 37.20
CA LEU A 50 6.85 35.52 37.49
C LEU A 50 7.10 36.16 38.86
N PRO A 51 7.96 35.57 39.71
CA PRO A 51 8.27 36.17 41.00
C PRO A 51 8.96 37.53 40.78
N PRO A 52 8.73 38.52 41.66
CA PRO A 52 9.41 39.79 41.55
C PRO A 52 10.92 39.60 41.73
N LEU A 53 11.71 40.24 40.86
CA LEU A 53 13.15 40.38 41.02
C LEU A 53 13.42 41.26 42.24
N ASN A 54 13.42 40.67 43.43
CA ASN A 54 13.97 41.29 44.63
C ASN A 54 15.47 40.95 44.69
N GLY A 55 16.27 41.99 44.50
CA GLY A 55 17.68 41.96 44.85
C GLY A 55 17.88 41.67 46.34
N GLY A 56 19.01 41.04 46.64
CA GLY A 56 19.68 41.20 47.92
C GLY A 56 19.72 39.97 48.83
N GLN A 57 20.96 39.50 49.03
CA GLN A 57 21.51 38.77 50.18
C GLN A 57 21.30 37.25 50.21
N SER A 58 22.27 36.38 50.55
CA SER A 58 23.70 36.49 50.82
C SER A 58 24.24 35.06 50.96
N ARG A 59 25.32 34.69 50.27
CA ARG A 59 26.31 33.73 50.79
C ARG A 59 27.68 34.41 50.75
N ARG A 60 28.23 34.61 51.95
CA ARG A 60 29.47 35.32 52.27
C ARG A 60 30.70 34.66 51.62
N SER A 61 31.66 35.48 51.21
CA SER A 61 33.09 35.19 51.39
C SER A 61 33.83 36.51 51.71
N PHE A 62 35.02 36.38 52.27
CA PHE A 62 35.56 37.24 53.32
C PHE A 62 36.37 38.47 52.84
N PHE A 63 36.48 39.43 53.76
CA PHE A 63 37.51 40.47 53.97
C PHE A 63 37.29 41.91 53.47
N ARG A 64 37.42 42.84 54.47
CA ARG A 64 37.89 44.25 54.44
C ARG A 64 36.96 45.31 53.81
N ASN A 65 36.76 46.55 54.31
CA ASN A 65 37.36 47.45 55.34
C ASN A 65 36.24 48.45 55.79
N VAL A 66 36.10 48.84 57.06
CA VAL A 66 36.63 50.08 57.72
C VAL A 66 36.51 51.40 56.91
N MET A 67 35.45 52.17 57.21
CA MET A 67 35.35 53.66 57.38
C MET A 67 35.61 54.61 56.17
N PRO A 68 35.25 55.93 56.23
CA PRO A 68 33.94 56.46 55.82
C PRO A 68 34.05 57.70 54.87
N ASP A 69 32.90 58.33 54.62
CA ASP A 69 32.59 59.48 53.76
C ASP A 69 33.60 60.65 53.70
N ASN A 70 33.88 61.17 52.49
CA ASN A 70 33.94 62.62 52.26
C ASN A 70 33.87 63.07 50.78
N SER A 71 33.63 64.36 50.61
CA SER A 71 33.28 65.11 49.40
C SER A 71 34.45 65.88 48.74
N ASN A 72 34.33 66.18 47.43
CA ASN A 72 35.19 66.99 46.53
C ASN A 72 36.48 66.35 45.95
N PHE A 73 36.50 66.07 44.63
CA PHE A 73 37.36 66.66 43.57
C PHE A 73 37.22 65.92 42.20
N PRO A 74 37.44 66.58 41.04
CA PRO A 74 37.27 66.01 39.68
C PRO A 74 38.59 65.70 38.92
N TYR A 75 38.47 64.96 37.80
CA TYR A 75 39.44 64.68 36.69
C TYR A 75 40.68 63.77 36.88
N ARG A 76 40.71 62.62 36.16
CA ARG A 76 41.63 62.23 35.05
C ARG A 76 41.36 60.75 34.65
N ARG A 77 40.96 60.41 33.40
CA ARG A 77 41.69 60.28 32.11
C ARG A 77 42.59 59.01 31.97
N TYR A 78 42.13 58.15 31.04
CA TYR A 78 42.77 57.08 30.24
C TYR A 78 43.28 55.83 31.01
N ASP A 79 42.91 54.61 30.61
CA ASP A 79 43.35 54.00 29.35
C ASP A 79 42.26 53.43 28.42
N ARG A 80 42.54 53.56 27.12
CA ARG A 80 41.82 52.93 26.02
C ARG A 80 42.00 51.41 26.08
N LEU A 81 40.89 50.69 26.20
CA LEU A 81 40.84 49.30 25.75
C LEU A 81 40.90 49.27 24.21
N PRO A 82 41.53 48.25 23.61
CA PRO A 82 41.68 48.16 22.16
C PRO A 82 40.30 48.14 21.49
N PRO A 83 40.19 48.60 20.23
CA PRO A 83 38.95 48.41 19.50
C PRO A 83 38.70 46.91 19.46
N ILE A 84 37.57 46.48 20.01
CA ILE A 84 36.98 45.22 19.59
C ILE A 84 36.92 45.35 18.07
N GLN A 85 37.68 44.52 17.36
CA GLN A 85 37.55 44.41 15.91
C GLN A 85 36.06 44.25 15.67
N GLN A 86 35.46 45.27 15.05
CA GLN A 86 34.26 45.12 14.26
C GLN A 86 34.61 44.01 13.26
N PHE A 87 34.40 42.76 13.65
CA PHE A 87 34.02 41.75 12.69
C PHE A 87 32.65 42.19 12.24
N SER A 88 32.68 42.78 11.06
CA SER A 88 31.57 43.34 10.33
C SER A 88 30.30 42.54 10.56
N ILE A 89 29.22 43.27 10.84
CA ILE A 89 27.87 42.81 10.50
C ILE A 89 27.78 42.90 8.96
N GLU A 90 28.56 42.04 8.31
CA GLU A 90 28.49 41.62 6.93
C GLU A 90 28.47 40.09 7.11
N SER A 91 27.33 39.45 7.31
CA SER A 91 26.26 39.36 6.34
C SER A 91 25.00 38.83 7.04
N ASP A 92 24.06 39.72 7.37
CA ASP A 92 22.67 39.36 7.69
C ASP A 92 21.88 38.96 6.41
N THR A 93 22.56 38.34 5.43
CA THR A 93 21.92 37.67 4.29
C THR A 93 21.42 36.27 4.64
N ASP A 94 21.92 35.65 5.71
CA ASP A 94 21.67 34.23 6.01
C ASP A 94 20.37 33.95 6.77
N LEU A 95 19.65 34.99 7.23
CA LEU A 95 18.31 34.85 7.81
C LEU A 95 17.19 35.28 6.86
N SER A 96 17.54 35.87 5.71
CA SER A 96 16.59 36.23 4.64
C SER A 96 16.54 35.21 3.50
N GLU A 97 17.48 34.27 3.38
CA GLU A 97 17.52 33.33 2.24
C GLU A 97 16.72 32.03 2.42
N THR A 98 16.11 31.75 3.58
CA THR A 98 15.27 30.54 3.74
C THR A 98 13.95 30.77 4.45
N ALA A 99 13.51 32.01 4.61
CA ALA A 99 12.08 32.28 4.56
C ALA A 99 11.68 32.30 3.08
N GLU A 100 11.91 31.19 2.38
CA GLU A 100 11.15 30.90 1.16
C GLU A 100 9.71 30.91 1.65
N LEU A 101 9.00 32.01 1.38
CA LEU A 101 7.57 32.00 1.25
C LEU A 101 7.27 30.69 0.53
N ILE A 102 6.63 29.76 1.23
CA ILE A 102 6.13 28.53 0.62
C ILE A 102 5.00 29.04 -0.27
N GLU A 103 5.34 29.59 -1.42
CA GLU A 103 4.43 29.68 -2.54
C GLU A 103 4.00 28.23 -2.76
N GLU A 104 2.70 27.99 -2.60
CA GLU A 104 2.05 26.73 -2.95
C GLU A 104 2.20 26.55 -4.46
N TYR A 105 3.40 26.21 -4.92
CA TYR A 105 3.63 25.82 -6.29
C TYR A 105 3.07 24.43 -6.46
N ASP A 106 2.15 24.28 -7.40
CA ASP A 106 1.77 22.97 -7.92
C ASP A 106 3.01 22.33 -8.54
N VAL A 107 3.34 21.11 -8.08
CA VAL A 107 4.55 20.39 -8.55
C VAL A 107 4.43 20.03 -10.03
N PHE A 108 3.19 19.78 -10.47
CA PHE A 108 2.85 19.44 -11.84
C PHE A 108 1.83 20.46 -12.36
N ASP A 109 2.04 20.92 -13.59
CA ASP A 109 1.11 21.82 -14.27
C ASP A 109 -0.25 21.11 -14.47
N PRO A 110 -1.35 21.60 -13.89
CA PRO A 110 -2.67 20.98 -14.04
C PRO A 110 -3.18 20.99 -15.49
N ALA A 111 -2.61 21.81 -16.37
CA ALA A 111 -2.93 21.82 -17.79
C ALA A 111 -2.26 20.67 -18.58
N ARG A 112 -1.34 19.91 -17.98
CA ARG A 112 -0.60 18.83 -18.62
C ARG A 112 -0.93 17.48 -17.99
N PRO A 113 -0.85 16.36 -18.75
CA PRO A 113 -0.95 15.04 -18.16
C PRO A 113 0.20 14.84 -17.18
N ARG A 114 -0.12 14.46 -15.93
CA ARG A 114 0.90 14.23 -14.91
C ARG A 114 1.79 13.03 -15.29
N PRO A 115 3.10 13.08 -14.98
CA PRO A 115 3.99 11.93 -15.15
C PRO A 115 3.51 10.72 -14.34
N LYS A 116 3.82 9.52 -14.83
CA LYS A 116 3.65 8.29 -14.05
C LYS A 116 4.68 8.22 -12.93
N ILE A 117 4.25 8.05 -11.68
CA ILE A 117 5.17 7.97 -10.54
C ILE A 117 5.23 6.55 -9.99
N ILE A 118 6.44 5.98 -10.00
CA ILE A 118 6.77 4.70 -9.38
C ILE A 118 7.64 4.95 -8.15
N LEU A 119 7.21 4.49 -6.98
CA LEU A 119 8.01 4.51 -5.76
C LEU A 119 8.63 3.14 -5.53
N VAL A 120 9.94 3.09 -5.28
CA VAL A 120 10.65 1.83 -5.00
C VAL A 120 11.11 1.78 -3.55
N ILE A 121 10.49 0.89 -2.77
CA ILE A 121 10.69 0.72 -1.33
C ILE A 121 11.29 -0.66 -1.00
N GLY A 122 11.94 -0.76 0.15
CA GLY A 122 12.65 -1.99 0.57
C GLY A 122 13.85 -1.72 1.47
N GLY A 123 14.39 -2.78 2.08
CA GLY A 123 15.45 -2.69 3.09
C GLY A 123 16.79 -2.19 2.55
N PRO A 124 17.64 -1.51 3.33
CA PRO A 124 18.98 -1.12 2.86
C PRO A 124 19.74 -2.38 2.37
N GLY A 125 20.24 -2.36 1.14
CA GLY A 125 20.87 -3.53 0.52
C GLY A 125 19.93 -4.45 -0.28
N SER A 126 18.62 -4.18 -0.36
CA SER A 126 17.66 -5.01 -1.10
C SER A 126 17.74 -4.93 -2.63
N GLY A 127 18.64 -4.12 -3.19
CA GLY A 127 18.75 -3.95 -4.65
C GLY A 127 17.87 -2.85 -5.27
N LYS A 128 17.18 -2.03 -4.46
CA LYS A 128 16.30 -0.94 -4.99
C LYS A 128 16.94 -0.08 -6.06
N GLY A 129 18.15 0.44 -5.80
CA GLY A 129 18.82 1.32 -6.77
C GLY A 129 19.09 0.63 -8.11
N THR A 130 19.51 -0.64 -8.07
CA THR A 130 19.73 -1.45 -9.28
C THR A 130 18.43 -1.64 -10.05
N GLN A 131 17.37 -2.08 -9.37
CA GLN A 131 16.06 -2.29 -10.02
C GLN A 131 15.45 -0.98 -10.52
N SER A 132 15.59 0.11 -9.76
CA SER A 132 15.06 1.43 -10.14
C SER A 132 15.74 1.99 -11.39
N LEU A 133 17.06 1.78 -11.55
CA LEU A 133 17.79 2.14 -12.75
C LEU A 133 17.31 1.34 -13.96
N LYS A 134 17.14 0.02 -13.82
CA LYS A 134 16.61 -0.82 -14.90
C LYS A 134 15.18 -0.43 -15.31
N ILE A 135 14.32 -0.08 -14.35
CA ILE A 135 12.96 0.43 -14.64
C ILE A 135 13.07 1.74 -15.41
N ALA A 136 13.89 2.68 -14.93
CA ALA A 136 14.10 3.96 -15.59
C ALA A 136 14.59 3.81 -17.04
N GLU A 137 15.58 2.94 -17.27
CA GLU A 137 16.12 2.66 -18.60
C GLU A 137 15.09 1.99 -19.53
N ARG A 138 14.34 0.99 -19.06
CA ARG A 138 13.36 0.26 -19.89
C ARG A 138 12.18 1.12 -20.33
N TYR A 139 11.69 1.98 -19.44
CA TYR A 139 10.48 2.79 -19.69
C TYR A 139 10.78 4.23 -20.10
N GLY A 140 12.06 4.62 -20.20
CA GLY A 140 12.44 6.00 -20.47
C GLY A 140 12.03 6.97 -19.37
N PHE A 141 11.96 6.51 -18.12
CA PHE A 141 11.55 7.33 -16.98
C PHE A 141 12.76 8.00 -16.34
N ASN A 142 12.57 9.19 -15.76
CA ASN A 142 13.63 9.85 -15.02
C ASN A 142 13.84 9.19 -13.64
N TYR A 143 15.08 8.82 -13.35
CA TYR A 143 15.49 8.22 -12.06
C TYR A 143 15.81 9.29 -11.01
N ILE A 144 15.27 9.13 -9.80
CA ILE A 144 15.58 9.96 -8.63
C ILE A 144 15.94 9.08 -7.43
N SER A 145 17.21 9.11 -7.02
CA SER A 145 17.62 8.54 -5.73
C SER A 145 17.54 9.60 -4.63
N VAL A 146 16.60 9.44 -3.70
CA VAL A 146 16.44 10.39 -2.58
C VAL A 146 17.68 10.41 -1.69
N GLY A 147 18.33 9.25 -1.50
CA GLY A 147 19.57 9.17 -0.76
C GLY A 147 20.71 9.94 -1.43
N GLU A 148 20.81 9.91 -2.76
CA GLU A 148 21.83 10.64 -3.51
C GLU A 148 21.55 12.14 -3.56
N LEU A 149 20.28 12.52 -3.76
CA LEU A 149 19.82 13.91 -3.73
C LEU A 149 20.25 14.60 -2.43
N LEU A 150 19.96 13.97 -1.28
CA LEU A 150 20.35 14.49 0.02
C LEU A 150 21.88 14.55 0.19
N ARG A 151 22.61 13.52 -0.25
CA ARG A 151 24.08 13.53 -0.19
C ARG A 151 24.67 14.64 -1.07
N LYS A 152 24.17 14.84 -2.29
CA LYS A 152 24.62 15.90 -3.20
C LYS A 152 24.38 17.28 -2.58
N LYS A 153 23.20 17.50 -1.97
CA LYS A 153 22.84 18.75 -1.29
C LYS A 153 23.69 19.03 -0.05
N ILE A 154 24.08 17.97 0.70
CA ILE A 154 25.04 18.08 1.81
C ILE A 154 26.42 18.52 1.32
N HIS A 155 26.89 17.98 0.19
CA HIS A 155 28.20 18.36 -0.37
C HIS A 155 28.20 19.77 -0.97
N SER A 156 27.10 20.19 -1.61
CA SER A 156 26.99 21.54 -2.20
C SER A 156 26.84 22.64 -1.15
N THR A 157 26.25 22.32 0.00
CA THR A 157 25.85 23.31 1.03
C THR A 157 26.57 23.08 2.35
N SER A 158 27.85 22.70 2.30
CA SER A 158 28.64 22.28 3.47
C SER A 158 28.83 23.37 4.54
N SER A 159 28.63 24.64 4.21
CA SER A 159 28.69 25.78 5.15
C SER A 159 27.40 26.01 5.93
N ASN A 160 26.26 25.46 5.50
CA ASN A 160 24.96 25.71 6.14
C ASN A 160 24.77 24.79 7.36
N ARG A 161 24.44 25.40 8.51
CA ARG A 161 24.21 24.71 9.78
C ARG A 161 23.13 23.63 9.69
N LYS A 162 22.05 23.85 8.92
CA LYS A 162 20.96 22.88 8.69
C LYS A 162 21.50 21.60 8.04
N TRP A 163 22.26 21.74 6.96
CA TRP A 163 22.82 20.62 6.20
C TRP A 163 23.93 19.89 6.96
N SER A 164 24.68 20.59 7.80
CA SER A 164 25.63 19.97 8.74
C SER A 164 24.95 19.04 9.75
N LEU A 165 23.79 19.41 10.29
CA LEU A 165 23.01 18.57 11.19
C LEU A 165 22.43 17.34 10.46
N ILE A 166 21.86 17.54 9.27
CA ILE A 166 21.32 16.44 8.45
C ILE A 166 22.43 15.45 8.07
N ALA A 167 23.63 15.93 7.75
CA ALA A 167 24.78 15.07 7.47
C ALA A 167 25.12 14.17 8.67
N LYS A 168 25.07 14.68 9.90
CA LYS A 168 25.29 13.88 11.13
C LYS A 168 24.20 12.82 11.31
N ILE A 169 22.93 13.17 11.10
CA ILE A 169 21.78 12.24 11.19
C ILE A 169 21.95 11.09 10.19
N ILE A 170 22.25 11.40 8.93
CA ILE A 170 22.42 10.38 7.89
C ILE A 170 23.65 9.51 8.15
N THR A 171 24.78 10.10 8.57
CA THR A 171 26.01 9.35 8.91
C THR A 171 25.79 8.39 10.09
N ASN A 172 24.90 8.76 11.01
CA ASN A 172 24.47 7.92 12.12
C ASN A 172 23.52 6.79 11.71
N GLY A 173 23.06 6.74 10.45
CA GLY A 173 22.12 5.74 9.95
C GLY A 173 20.65 6.04 10.27
N GLU A 174 20.34 7.28 10.65
CA GLU A 174 18.99 7.73 10.95
C GLU A 174 18.28 8.27 9.69
N LEU A 175 16.96 8.42 9.78
CA LEU A 175 16.16 8.99 8.70
C LEU A 175 16.33 10.50 8.66
N ALA A 176 16.51 11.06 7.47
CA ALA A 176 16.49 12.50 7.30
C ALA A 176 15.10 13.07 7.66
N PRO A 177 15.04 14.32 8.16
CA PRO A 177 13.77 14.97 8.47
C PRO A 177 12.80 14.95 7.27
N GLN A 178 11.54 14.62 7.54
CA GLN A 178 10.49 14.47 6.54
C GLN A 178 10.31 15.72 5.69
N GLU A 179 10.12 16.89 6.32
CA GLU A 179 9.91 18.16 5.64
C GLU A 179 11.05 18.45 4.65
N THR A 180 12.30 18.31 5.09
CA THR A 180 13.46 18.56 4.22
C THR A 180 13.53 17.57 3.07
N THR A 181 13.16 16.31 3.30
CA THR A 181 13.17 15.28 2.25
C THR A 181 12.11 15.58 1.18
N ILE A 182 10.90 15.95 1.58
CA ILE A 182 9.82 16.34 0.66
C ILE A 182 10.19 17.59 -0.12
N THR A 183 10.73 18.63 0.53
CA THR A 183 11.15 19.87 -0.16
C THR A 183 12.18 19.58 -1.24
N GLU A 184 13.19 18.76 -0.96
CA GLU A 184 14.21 18.43 -1.97
C GLU A 184 13.63 17.61 -3.13
N ILE A 185 12.72 16.66 -2.84
CA ILE A 185 12.03 15.90 -3.90
C ILE A 185 11.21 16.87 -4.77
N LYS A 186 10.42 17.76 -4.15
CA LYS A 186 9.62 18.79 -4.85
C LYS A 186 10.49 19.68 -5.74
N GLN A 187 11.60 20.21 -5.21
CA GLN A 187 12.55 21.01 -5.98
C GLN A 187 13.12 20.22 -7.18
N ARG A 188 13.43 18.94 -7.00
CA ARG A 188 13.94 18.09 -8.09
C ARG A 188 12.88 17.84 -9.15
N LEU A 189 11.64 17.58 -8.77
CA LEU A 189 10.51 17.33 -9.68
C LEU A 189 10.17 18.58 -10.52
N MET A 190 10.21 19.77 -9.91
CA MET A 190 9.99 21.04 -10.62
C MET A 190 11.04 21.33 -11.71
N GLN A 191 12.21 20.69 -11.64
CA GLN A 191 13.26 20.80 -12.67
C GLN A 191 13.06 19.85 -13.86
N ILE A 192 12.11 18.92 -13.79
CA ILE A 192 11.81 17.91 -14.82
C ILE A 192 10.31 17.87 -15.14
N PRO A 193 9.71 18.98 -15.60
CA PRO A 193 8.26 19.09 -15.77
C PRO A 193 7.70 18.23 -16.92
N ASP A 194 8.52 17.83 -17.88
CA ASP A 194 8.09 17.24 -19.17
C ASP A 194 8.42 15.75 -19.32
N GLU A 195 8.59 15.03 -18.21
CA GLU A 195 8.86 13.60 -18.24
C GLU A 195 7.59 12.76 -18.37
N GLU A 196 7.65 11.64 -19.09
CA GLU A 196 6.51 10.69 -19.18
C GLU A 196 6.32 9.89 -17.88
N GLY A 197 7.41 9.67 -17.14
CA GLY A 197 7.37 9.00 -15.85
C GLY A 197 8.64 9.19 -15.02
N ILE A 198 8.51 8.93 -13.72
CA ILE A 198 9.50 9.20 -12.69
C ILE A 198 9.58 8.01 -11.74
N VAL A 199 10.81 7.52 -11.53
CA VAL A 199 11.10 6.44 -10.56
C VAL A 199 11.82 7.03 -9.36
N ILE A 200 11.21 6.94 -8.18
CA ILE A 200 11.77 7.46 -6.93
C ILE A 200 12.28 6.29 -6.07
N ASP A 201 13.60 6.23 -5.86
CA ASP A 201 14.28 5.18 -5.12
C ASP A 201 14.51 5.55 -3.65
N GLY A 202 14.10 4.64 -2.77
CA GLY A 202 14.45 4.67 -1.35
C GLY A 202 13.62 5.64 -0.53
N PHE A 203 12.43 5.95 -1.02
CA PHE A 203 11.40 6.79 -0.41
C PHE A 203 10.01 6.26 -0.80
N PRO A 204 8.99 6.37 0.07
CA PRO A 204 9.03 6.78 1.48
C PRO A 204 9.68 5.71 2.37
N ARG A 205 10.10 6.09 3.58
CA ARG A 205 10.70 5.19 4.57
C ARG A 205 9.85 5.00 5.83
N ASP A 206 8.79 5.78 5.97
CA ASP A 206 7.75 5.64 6.98
C ASP A 206 6.41 6.15 6.43
N VAL A 207 5.34 5.94 7.19
CA VAL A 207 3.97 6.29 6.78
C VAL A 207 3.78 7.82 6.72
N ALA A 208 4.43 8.57 7.61
CA ALA A 208 4.28 10.02 7.63
C ALA A 208 4.83 10.65 6.33
N GLN A 209 6.00 10.18 5.88
CA GLN A 209 6.57 10.56 4.59
C GLN A 209 5.66 10.20 3.41
N ALA A 210 5.00 9.04 3.45
CA ALA A 210 4.04 8.65 2.42
C ALA A 210 2.86 9.63 2.35
N ILE A 211 2.24 9.93 3.49
CA ILE A 211 1.12 10.87 3.58
C ILE A 211 1.53 12.25 3.07
N SER A 212 2.65 12.80 3.53
CA SER A 212 3.09 14.13 3.07
C SER A 212 3.48 14.17 1.60
N PHE A 213 3.96 13.07 1.03
CA PHE A 213 4.22 13.00 -0.42
C PHE A 213 2.90 13.06 -1.19
N GLU A 214 1.89 12.33 -0.76
CA GLU A 214 0.57 12.37 -1.40
C GLU A 214 -0.11 13.73 -1.29
N ASP A 215 -0.02 14.37 -0.12
CA ASP A 215 -0.65 15.67 0.15
C ASP A 215 0.05 16.82 -0.59
N GLN A 216 1.39 16.82 -0.69
CA GLN A 216 2.16 17.96 -1.20
C GLN A 216 2.65 17.80 -2.65
N ILE A 217 2.65 16.57 -3.17
CA ILE A 217 3.18 16.26 -4.50
C ILE A 217 2.09 15.59 -5.34
N CYS A 218 1.83 14.31 -5.13
CA CYS A 218 0.68 13.59 -5.70
C CYS A 218 0.63 12.14 -5.17
N THR A 219 -0.47 11.46 -5.44
CA THR A 219 -0.56 10.00 -5.26
C THR A 219 0.31 9.26 -6.28
N PRO A 220 1.11 8.25 -5.87
CA PRO A 220 1.90 7.46 -6.80
C PRO A 220 1.00 6.48 -7.59
N ASP A 221 1.41 6.13 -8.81
CA ASP A 221 0.69 5.15 -9.64
C ASP A 221 1.02 3.70 -9.23
N LEU A 222 2.26 3.47 -8.79
CA LEU A 222 2.72 2.16 -8.37
C LEU A 222 3.79 2.26 -7.28
N VAL A 223 3.71 1.35 -6.30
CA VAL A 223 4.74 1.18 -5.28
C VAL A 223 5.33 -0.22 -5.41
N VAL A 224 6.62 -0.31 -5.72
CA VAL A 224 7.37 -1.57 -5.81
C VAL A 224 8.06 -1.83 -4.49
N PHE A 225 7.72 -2.94 -3.82
CA PHE A 225 8.37 -3.35 -2.59
C PHE A 225 9.29 -4.56 -2.81
N LEU A 226 10.57 -4.36 -2.55
CA LEU A 226 11.59 -5.41 -2.61
C LEU A 226 11.74 -6.05 -1.22
N ALA A 227 11.06 -7.18 -1.02
CA ALA A 227 11.19 -8.01 0.16
C ALA A 227 12.50 -8.81 0.09
N CYS A 228 13.29 -8.80 1.16
CA CYS A 228 14.60 -9.44 1.17
C CYS A 228 14.94 -9.87 2.60
N SER A 229 15.53 -11.05 2.76
CA SER A 229 15.82 -11.59 4.09
C SER A 229 16.85 -10.73 4.83
N SER A 230 16.70 -10.66 6.16
CA SER A 230 17.60 -9.85 7.01
C SER A 230 19.07 -10.27 6.90
N GLN A 231 19.34 -11.54 6.60
CA GLN A 231 20.69 -12.06 6.40
C GLN A 231 21.27 -11.53 5.08
N ARG A 232 20.51 -11.64 3.98
CA ARG A 232 20.94 -11.19 2.65
C ARG A 232 21.17 -9.68 2.59
N LEU A 233 20.32 -8.88 3.25
CA LEU A 233 20.52 -7.44 3.38
C LEU A 233 21.87 -7.10 4.04
N LYS A 234 22.21 -7.78 5.15
CA LYS A 234 23.49 -7.57 5.85
C LYS A 234 24.67 -7.93 4.97
N GLU A 235 24.64 -9.08 4.31
CA GLU A 235 25.70 -9.51 3.38
C GLU A 235 25.93 -8.49 2.27
N ARG A 236 24.85 -8.02 1.62
CA ARG A 236 24.93 -7.03 0.54
C ARG A 236 25.44 -5.67 1.03
N LEU A 237 25.08 -5.25 2.25
CA LEU A 237 25.58 -4.01 2.83
C LEU A 237 27.06 -4.07 3.21
N LEU A 238 27.54 -5.20 3.74
CA LEU A 238 28.96 -5.40 4.04
C LEU A 238 29.81 -5.37 2.76
N LYS A 239 29.39 -6.09 1.71
CA LYS A 239 30.06 -6.05 0.40
C LYS A 239 30.09 -4.63 -0.18
N ARG A 240 29.00 -3.87 -0.03
CA ARG A 240 28.94 -2.47 -0.48
C ARG A 240 29.87 -1.56 0.30
N ALA A 241 29.98 -1.75 1.62
CA ALA A 241 30.88 -0.96 2.46
C ALA A 241 32.35 -1.11 2.01
N GLU A 242 32.75 -2.32 1.61
CA GLU A 242 34.09 -2.62 1.11
C GLU A 242 34.36 -2.00 -0.28
N GLN A 243 33.34 -1.91 -1.14
CA GLN A 243 33.50 -1.51 -2.55
C GLN A 243 33.24 -0.02 -2.83
N GLN A 244 32.24 0.58 -2.19
CA GLN A 244 31.72 1.92 -2.56
C GLN A 244 32.04 3.01 -1.52
N GLY A 245 32.50 2.65 -0.31
CA GLY A 245 32.98 3.61 0.69
C GLY A 245 31.98 4.70 1.09
N ARG A 246 30.68 4.39 1.24
CA ARG A 246 29.70 5.40 1.66
C ARG A 246 29.93 5.81 3.13
N PRO A 247 29.79 7.09 3.48
CA PRO A 247 30.02 7.57 4.85
C PRO A 247 29.06 6.93 5.87
N ASP A 248 27.88 6.50 5.42
CA ASP A 248 26.83 5.87 6.23
C ASP A 248 26.84 4.33 6.21
N ASP A 249 27.82 3.68 5.58
CA ASP A 249 27.95 2.21 5.54
C ASP A 249 28.84 1.65 6.67
N ASN A 250 28.95 2.37 7.80
CA ASN A 250 29.62 1.85 9.00
C ASN A 250 28.74 0.83 9.75
N LEU A 251 29.35 -0.10 10.50
CA LEU A 251 28.63 -1.19 11.19
C LEU A 251 27.46 -0.70 12.06
N LYS A 252 27.65 0.40 12.80
CA LYS A 252 26.63 0.98 13.68
C LYS A 252 25.47 1.60 12.89
N ALA A 253 25.77 2.34 11.83
CA ALA A 253 24.78 2.95 10.95
C ALA A 253 23.99 1.89 10.18
N THR A 254 24.66 0.87 9.64
CA THR A 254 24.04 -0.30 8.98
C THR A 254 23.02 -0.99 9.89
N GLN A 255 23.39 -1.24 11.16
CA GLN A 255 22.46 -1.82 12.14
C GLN A 255 21.25 -0.93 12.42
N ARG A 256 21.46 0.38 12.62
CA ARG A 256 20.38 1.35 12.84
C ARG A 256 19.44 1.43 11.63
N ARG A 257 19.97 1.45 10.40
CA ARG A 257 19.16 1.47 9.18
C ARG A 257 18.29 0.22 9.05
N LEU A 258 18.84 -0.96 9.36
CA LEU A 258 18.08 -2.21 9.37
C LEU A 258 17.01 -2.20 10.46
N MET A 259 17.31 -1.68 11.65
CA MET A 259 16.35 -1.57 12.76
C MET A 259 15.20 -0.61 12.41
N ASN A 260 15.51 0.59 11.92
CA ASN A 260 14.53 1.58 11.48
C ASN A 260 13.65 1.01 10.34
N PHE A 261 14.26 0.32 9.37
CA PHE A 261 13.49 -0.35 8.32
C PHE A 261 12.54 -1.40 8.89
N LYS A 262 12.99 -2.27 9.81
CA LYS A 262 12.11 -3.27 10.43
C LYS A 262 10.93 -2.67 11.19
N GLN A 263 11.16 -1.56 11.89
CA GLN A 263 10.12 -0.86 12.65
C GLN A 263 9.09 -0.19 11.73
N ASN A 264 9.53 0.42 10.63
CA ASN A 264 8.68 1.24 9.77
C ASN A 264 8.12 0.50 8.55
N ALA A 265 8.72 -0.62 8.12
CA ALA A 265 8.33 -1.32 6.91
C ALA A 265 6.93 -1.92 7.01
N VAL A 266 6.60 -2.60 8.11
CA VAL A 266 5.29 -3.24 8.30
C VAL A 266 4.13 -2.23 8.18
N PRO A 267 4.11 -1.12 8.93
CA PRO A 267 3.03 -0.14 8.79
C PRO A 267 3.02 0.55 7.42
N LEU A 268 4.19 0.77 6.80
CA LEU A 268 4.28 1.38 5.48
C LEU A 268 3.73 0.48 4.36
N VAL A 269 4.08 -0.81 4.39
CA VAL A 269 3.56 -1.79 3.43
C VAL A 269 2.06 -1.91 3.59
N LYS A 270 1.57 -2.02 4.83
CA LYS A 270 0.13 -2.08 5.12
C LYS A 270 -0.61 -0.85 4.58
N TYR A 271 -0.06 0.36 4.78
CA TYR A 271 -0.63 1.61 4.27
C TYR A 271 -0.84 1.59 2.75
N PHE A 272 0.16 1.17 1.97
CA PHE A 272 0.01 1.10 0.51
C PHE A 272 -0.78 -0.13 0.02
N GLN A 273 -0.83 -1.20 0.83
CA GLN A 273 -1.62 -2.40 0.55
C GLN A 273 -3.11 -2.10 0.64
N GLU A 274 -3.55 -1.38 1.68
CA GLU A 274 -4.93 -0.91 1.84
C GLU A 274 -5.38 0.00 0.69
N LYS A 275 -4.44 0.70 0.04
CA LYS A 275 -4.69 1.54 -1.14
C LYS A 275 -4.60 0.80 -2.48
N GLY A 276 -4.18 -0.47 -2.50
CA GLY A 276 -3.98 -1.23 -3.75
C GLY A 276 -2.84 -0.69 -4.64
N LEU A 277 -1.94 0.12 -4.11
CA LEU A 277 -0.86 0.74 -4.89
C LEU A 277 0.42 -0.10 -4.92
N ILE A 278 0.62 -0.97 -3.93
CA ILE A 278 1.86 -1.75 -3.74
C ILE A 278 1.85 -3.12 -4.42
N ILE A 279 3.00 -3.52 -4.95
CA ILE A 279 3.30 -4.90 -5.40
C ILE A 279 4.61 -5.33 -4.76
N THR A 280 4.65 -6.55 -4.22
CA THR A 280 5.80 -7.09 -3.50
C THR A 280 6.54 -8.12 -4.33
N PHE A 281 7.87 -8.03 -4.35
CA PHE A 281 8.76 -8.95 -5.07
C PHE A 281 9.81 -9.52 -4.11
N ASP A 282 10.12 -10.80 -4.29
CA ASP A 282 11.20 -11.47 -3.56
C ASP A 282 12.56 -11.12 -4.17
N ALA A 283 13.30 -10.24 -3.51
CA ALA A 283 14.63 -9.78 -3.90
C ALA A 283 15.78 -10.66 -3.37
N ASP A 284 15.49 -11.83 -2.80
CA ASP A 284 16.50 -12.87 -2.51
C ASP A 284 16.88 -13.67 -3.77
N ARG A 285 16.02 -13.71 -4.79
CA ARG A 285 16.25 -14.35 -6.09
C ARG A 285 17.27 -13.62 -6.97
N ASP A 286 17.47 -14.12 -8.18
CA ASP A 286 18.34 -13.50 -9.19
C ASP A 286 17.83 -12.11 -9.62
N GLU A 287 18.78 -11.21 -9.91
CA GLU A 287 18.48 -9.83 -10.28
C GLU A 287 17.64 -9.71 -11.55
N GLU A 288 17.88 -10.58 -12.54
CA GLU A 288 17.22 -10.56 -13.85
C GLU A 288 15.79 -11.11 -13.74
N GLU A 289 15.59 -12.21 -13.01
CA GLU A 289 14.26 -12.75 -12.72
C GLU A 289 13.40 -11.74 -11.96
N VAL A 290 13.97 -11.08 -10.94
CA VAL A 290 13.26 -10.04 -10.18
C VAL A 290 12.90 -8.87 -11.09
N PHE A 291 13.80 -8.47 -11.99
CA PHE A 291 13.51 -7.40 -12.93
C PHE A 291 12.41 -7.79 -13.93
N PHE A 292 12.41 -9.03 -14.41
CA PHE A 292 11.37 -9.55 -15.30
C PHE A 292 9.99 -9.42 -14.64
N ASP A 293 9.83 -9.91 -13.41
CA ASP A 293 8.55 -9.81 -12.69
C ASP A 293 8.13 -8.36 -12.43
N ILE A 294 9.08 -7.50 -12.04
CA ILE A 294 8.82 -6.06 -11.85
C ILE A 294 8.32 -5.45 -13.16
N SER A 295 8.96 -5.77 -14.27
CA SER A 295 8.60 -5.21 -15.57
C SER A 295 7.22 -5.66 -16.03
N SER A 296 6.89 -6.93 -15.87
CA SER A 296 5.54 -7.46 -16.15
C SER A 296 4.49 -6.76 -15.29
N ALA A 297 4.79 -6.47 -14.03
CA ALA A 297 3.88 -5.75 -13.15
C ALA A 297 3.73 -4.26 -13.53
N VAL A 298 4.80 -3.60 -13.98
CA VAL A 298 4.75 -2.22 -14.50
C VAL A 298 3.94 -2.17 -15.79
N ASP A 299 4.17 -3.11 -16.71
CA ASP A 299 3.45 -3.25 -17.99
C ASP A 299 1.93 -3.41 -17.73
N ASN A 300 1.57 -4.34 -16.85
CA ASN A 300 0.17 -4.61 -16.50
C ASN A 300 -0.51 -3.44 -15.77
N LYS A 301 0.22 -2.69 -14.93
CA LYS A 301 -0.39 -1.65 -14.10
C LYS A 301 -0.42 -0.27 -14.77
N LEU A 302 0.61 0.07 -15.55
CA LEU A 302 0.73 1.39 -16.16
C LEU A 302 0.36 1.42 -17.64
N PHE A 303 0.43 0.29 -18.36
CA PHE A 303 0.32 0.24 -19.82
C PHE A 303 -0.73 -0.73 -20.37
N ALA A 304 -1.56 -1.37 -19.53
CA ALA A 304 -2.60 -2.33 -19.94
C ALA A 304 -3.66 -1.80 -20.93
N ASN A 305 -3.66 -0.50 -21.24
CA ASN A 305 -4.59 0.13 -22.20
C ASN A 305 -3.92 0.61 -23.51
N LYS A 306 -2.67 0.25 -23.82
CA LYS A 306 -2.22 0.37 -25.21
C LYS A 306 -2.84 -0.79 -25.98
N GLU A 307 -3.97 -0.52 -26.64
CA GLU A 307 -4.42 -1.29 -27.79
C GLU A 307 -3.20 -1.69 -28.63
N ALA A 308 -3.23 -2.92 -29.11
CA ALA A 308 -2.40 -3.38 -30.20
C ALA A 308 -2.43 -2.34 -31.33
N ALA A 309 -1.46 -1.42 -31.32
CA ALA A 309 -1.14 -0.60 -32.45
C ALA A 309 -0.52 -1.54 -33.49
N ALA A 310 -1.40 -2.20 -34.24
CA ALA A 310 -1.09 -2.75 -35.53
C ALA A 310 -0.56 -1.61 -36.40
N GLY A 311 0.77 -1.47 -36.42
CA GLY A 311 1.50 -0.85 -37.53
C GLY A 311 1.90 -1.95 -38.50
N PRO A 312 1.83 -1.71 -39.84
CA PRO A 312 1.92 -2.76 -40.83
C PRO A 312 3.37 -3.21 -40.99
N ASN A 313 3.70 -4.39 -40.45
CA ASN A 313 4.84 -5.13 -40.96
C ASN A 313 4.34 -6.07 -42.06
N GLU A 314 4.05 -5.49 -43.24
CA GLU A 314 4.23 -6.21 -44.49
C GLU A 314 5.74 -6.49 -44.64
N LEU A 315 6.17 -7.67 -44.20
CA LEU A 315 7.36 -8.30 -44.75
C LEU A 315 6.91 -9.14 -45.93
N ASP A 316 7.07 -8.55 -47.10
CA ASP A 316 6.91 -9.15 -48.43
C ASP A 316 7.87 -10.34 -48.57
N CYS A 317 7.38 -11.55 -48.30
CA CYS A 317 8.07 -12.81 -48.49
C CYS A 317 7.99 -13.28 -49.96
N SER A 318 8.49 -12.47 -50.89
CA SER A 318 8.57 -12.81 -52.33
C SER A 318 10.00 -13.03 -52.84
N LEU A 319 11.02 -13.05 -51.98
CA LEU A 319 12.42 -13.13 -52.42
C LEU A 319 13.33 -14.07 -51.63
N ILE A 320 12.94 -15.32 -51.33
CA ILE A 320 13.94 -16.40 -51.14
C ILE A 320 13.36 -17.73 -51.63
N MET A 321 13.41 -17.95 -52.94
CA MET A 321 13.52 -19.31 -53.48
C MET A 321 15.00 -19.62 -53.69
N ASP A 322 15.34 -20.85 -53.33
CA ASP A 322 16.46 -21.66 -53.82
C ASP A 322 17.83 -21.44 -53.17
N SER A 323 18.26 -22.38 -52.32
CA SER A 323 19.18 -23.47 -52.71
C SER A 323 19.90 -24.12 -51.51
N GLY A 324 19.90 -25.46 -51.48
CA GLY A 324 21.07 -26.25 -51.05
C GLY A 324 21.17 -26.77 -49.61
N ASP A 325 20.76 -28.03 -49.45
CA ASP A 325 21.41 -29.11 -48.68
C ASP A 325 21.68 -29.00 -47.15
N ALA A 326 21.04 -29.96 -46.45
CA ALA A 326 21.68 -31.03 -45.67
C ALA A 326 21.23 -31.20 -44.20
N VAL A 327 20.43 -32.27 -44.01
CA VAL A 327 20.69 -33.41 -43.12
C VAL A 327 20.26 -33.36 -41.62
N TYR A 328 19.21 -34.17 -41.34
CA TYR A 328 18.89 -35.01 -40.15
C TYR A 328 18.62 -34.30 -38.80
N THR A 329 17.61 -34.66 -38.00
CA THR A 329 17.11 -36.00 -37.68
C THR A 329 15.69 -35.92 -37.07
N GLU A 330 14.83 -36.87 -37.45
CA GLU A 330 13.50 -37.20 -36.92
C GLU A 330 13.52 -37.61 -35.44
N PHE A 331 12.38 -37.49 -34.76
CA PHE A 331 11.79 -38.58 -33.97
C PHE A 331 10.27 -38.35 -33.81
N ASP A 332 9.51 -39.17 -34.53
CA ASP A 332 8.06 -39.40 -34.43
C ASP A 332 7.67 -40.12 -33.13
N PHE A 333 6.39 -40.08 -32.75
CA PHE A 333 5.54 -41.28 -32.68
C PHE A 333 4.04 -40.94 -32.45
N ASP A 334 3.28 -41.27 -33.50
CA ASP A 334 1.86 -41.60 -33.73
C ASP A 334 0.82 -41.75 -32.59
N ASP A 335 -0.31 -41.08 -32.82
CA ASP A 335 -1.70 -41.57 -33.02
C ASP A 335 -2.19 -42.90 -32.41
N GLN A 336 -3.40 -42.83 -31.83
CA GLN A 336 -4.46 -43.82 -32.08
C GLN A 336 -5.87 -43.25 -31.80
N ASP A 337 -6.60 -43.03 -32.88
CA ASP A 337 -8.07 -42.87 -32.93
C ASP A 337 -8.76 -44.24 -32.85
N GLU A 338 -9.91 -44.31 -32.15
CA GLU A 338 -11.02 -45.19 -32.54
C GLU A 338 -12.37 -44.44 -32.41
N GLU A 339 -12.97 -44.23 -33.59
CA GLU A 339 -14.37 -43.93 -33.94
C GLU A 339 -15.36 -44.99 -33.39
N GLN A 340 -16.70 -44.85 -33.24
CA GLN A 340 -17.76 -43.91 -33.63
C GLN A 340 -19.07 -44.43 -32.96
N SER A 341 -20.03 -43.58 -32.59
CA SER A 341 -21.37 -43.59 -33.23
C SER A 341 -22.35 -42.55 -32.62
N SER A 342 -22.55 -41.50 -33.42
CA SER A 342 -23.78 -40.76 -33.71
C SER A 342 -24.86 -40.59 -32.63
N PHE A 343 -24.94 -39.37 -32.08
CA PHE A 343 -26.23 -38.68 -31.97
C PHE A 343 -26.05 -37.16 -32.17
N SER A 344 -27.09 -36.55 -32.72
CA SER A 344 -27.08 -35.35 -33.56
C SER A 344 -26.79 -34.01 -32.88
N GLY A 345 -25.96 -33.20 -33.55
CA GLY A 345 -26.15 -31.75 -33.69
C GLY A 345 -25.76 -30.87 -32.51
N TYR A 346 -24.50 -30.45 -32.45
CA TYR A 346 -24.14 -29.15 -31.87
C TYR A 346 -23.07 -28.48 -32.73
N GLU A 347 -23.48 -27.40 -33.38
CA GLU A 347 -22.61 -26.48 -34.11
C GLU A 347 -21.69 -25.72 -33.14
N SER A 348 -20.42 -25.61 -33.53
CA SER A 348 -19.49 -24.50 -33.23
C SER A 348 -19.33 -24.07 -31.76
N THR A 349 -18.68 -24.88 -30.93
CA THR A 349 -18.20 -24.49 -29.58
C THR A 349 -16.77 -23.93 -29.55
N GLY A 350 -16.11 -23.78 -30.71
CA GLY A 350 -14.72 -23.33 -30.80
C GLY A 350 -14.49 -21.84 -30.53
N ASP A 351 -15.49 -20.99 -30.78
CA ASP A 351 -15.33 -19.52 -30.76
C ASP A 351 -15.62 -18.91 -29.37
N PHE A 352 -16.65 -19.40 -28.67
CA PHE A 352 -17.11 -18.82 -27.39
C PHE A 352 -16.13 -19.00 -26.23
N SER A 353 -15.29 -20.04 -26.25
CA SER A 353 -14.28 -20.27 -25.20
C SER A 353 -13.20 -19.18 -25.19
N GLU A 354 -12.90 -18.56 -26.33
CA GLU A 354 -11.96 -17.43 -26.36
C GLU A 354 -12.55 -16.15 -25.76
N ASP A 355 -13.84 -15.87 -26.03
CA ASP A 355 -14.50 -14.67 -25.52
C ASP A 355 -14.66 -14.72 -23.99
N LEU A 356 -14.93 -15.90 -23.44
CA LEU A 356 -14.95 -16.12 -21.99
C LEU A 356 -13.55 -15.92 -21.37
N ARG A 357 -12.48 -16.36 -22.04
CA ARG A 357 -11.10 -16.15 -21.55
C ARG A 357 -10.68 -14.68 -21.51
N LYS A 358 -11.24 -13.84 -22.38
CA LYS A 358 -10.97 -12.39 -22.40
C LYS A 358 -11.80 -11.61 -21.36
N SER A 359 -12.91 -12.19 -20.90
CA SER A 359 -13.87 -11.57 -19.98
C SER A 359 -13.27 -11.27 -18.60
N ASN A 360 -13.76 -10.22 -17.94
CA ASN A 360 -13.37 -9.90 -16.56
C ASN A 360 -14.11 -10.82 -15.58
N ILE A 361 -13.46 -11.88 -15.11
CA ILE A 361 -14.07 -12.82 -14.15
C ILE A 361 -13.56 -12.49 -12.74
N ILE A 362 -14.50 -12.30 -11.81
CA ILE A 362 -14.22 -12.02 -10.40
C ILE A 362 -14.96 -13.04 -9.53
N PHE A 363 -14.23 -13.76 -8.70
CA PHE A 363 -14.83 -14.66 -7.71
C PHE A 363 -15.10 -13.92 -6.40
N VAL A 364 -16.25 -14.20 -5.79
CA VAL A 364 -16.58 -13.76 -4.44
C VAL A 364 -16.78 -14.97 -3.56
N VAL A 365 -15.72 -15.31 -2.82
CA VAL A 365 -15.62 -16.45 -1.92
C VAL A 365 -15.83 -16.01 -0.47
N GLY A 366 -16.43 -16.86 0.34
CA GLY A 366 -16.76 -16.55 1.73
C GLY A 366 -17.71 -17.60 2.31
N GLY A 367 -17.72 -17.74 3.63
CA GLY A 367 -18.55 -18.76 4.29
C GLY A 367 -20.04 -18.46 4.20
N PRO A 368 -20.92 -19.40 4.57
CA PRO A 368 -22.36 -19.16 4.60
C PRO A 368 -22.70 -17.99 5.55
N GLY A 369 -23.61 -17.09 5.14
CA GLY A 369 -23.96 -15.90 5.94
C GLY A 369 -22.94 -14.74 5.93
N SER A 370 -21.82 -14.84 5.20
CA SER A 370 -20.84 -13.74 5.06
C SER A 370 -21.37 -12.51 4.32
N GLY A 371 -22.40 -12.66 3.48
CA GLY A 371 -23.02 -11.56 2.72
C GLY A 371 -22.62 -11.49 1.25
N LYS A 372 -22.00 -12.54 0.69
CA LYS A 372 -21.58 -12.63 -0.73
C LYS A 372 -22.62 -12.12 -1.71
N GLY A 373 -23.84 -12.67 -1.70
CA GLY A 373 -24.88 -12.32 -2.65
C GLY A 373 -25.27 -10.84 -2.60
N SER A 374 -25.51 -10.30 -1.40
CA SER A 374 -25.83 -8.88 -1.23
C SER A 374 -24.72 -7.95 -1.70
N GLN A 375 -23.45 -8.33 -1.49
CA GLN A 375 -22.32 -7.56 -1.99
C GLN A 375 -22.17 -7.68 -3.51
N CYS A 376 -22.39 -8.86 -4.07
CA CYS A 376 -22.34 -9.08 -5.52
C CYS A 376 -23.42 -8.28 -6.24
N GLU A 377 -24.64 -8.21 -5.70
CA GLU A 377 -25.75 -7.42 -6.25
C GLU A 377 -25.39 -5.93 -6.30
N GLN A 378 -24.88 -5.38 -5.20
CA GLN A 378 -24.44 -3.97 -5.15
C GLN A 378 -23.26 -3.67 -6.09
N LEU A 379 -22.30 -4.60 -6.18
CA LEU A 379 -21.15 -4.45 -7.08
C LEU A 379 -21.56 -4.56 -8.55
N ALA A 380 -22.48 -5.47 -8.87
CA ALA A 380 -23.04 -5.65 -10.20
C ALA A 380 -23.75 -4.38 -10.68
N GLU A 381 -24.64 -3.82 -9.86
CA GLU A 381 -25.37 -2.59 -10.17
C GLU A 381 -24.40 -1.40 -10.34
N LYS A 382 -23.46 -1.23 -9.41
CA LYS A 382 -22.56 -0.08 -9.40
C LYS A 382 -21.58 -0.07 -10.58
N TYR A 383 -21.04 -1.23 -10.94
CA TYR A 383 -19.96 -1.33 -11.92
C TYR A 383 -20.40 -1.90 -13.27
N GLY A 384 -21.65 -2.32 -13.41
CA GLY A 384 -22.18 -2.91 -14.66
C GLY A 384 -21.66 -4.32 -14.92
N PHE A 385 -21.43 -5.10 -13.87
CA PHE A 385 -21.10 -6.52 -13.97
C PHE A 385 -22.39 -7.35 -13.97
N THR A 386 -22.30 -8.56 -14.53
CA THR A 386 -23.33 -9.57 -14.37
C THR A 386 -23.03 -10.41 -13.13
N HIS A 387 -23.93 -10.40 -12.17
CA HIS A 387 -23.87 -11.32 -11.03
C HIS A 387 -24.43 -12.69 -11.42
N LEU A 388 -23.65 -13.74 -11.13
CA LEU A 388 -24.03 -15.14 -11.27
C LEU A 388 -23.85 -15.81 -9.91
N SER A 389 -24.96 -16.16 -9.26
CA SER A 389 -24.93 -17.00 -8.07
C SER A 389 -25.14 -18.46 -8.45
N THR A 390 -24.26 -19.35 -8.00
CA THR A 390 -24.47 -20.80 -8.19
C THR A 390 -25.76 -21.30 -7.55
N GLY A 391 -26.19 -20.68 -6.44
CA GLY A 391 -27.47 -20.99 -5.81
C GLY A 391 -28.65 -20.68 -6.73
N ASP A 392 -28.65 -19.50 -7.35
CA ASP A 392 -29.72 -19.09 -8.26
C ASP A 392 -29.71 -19.91 -9.55
N LEU A 393 -28.53 -20.24 -10.08
CA LEU A 393 -28.40 -21.11 -11.26
C LEU A 393 -29.00 -22.49 -11.00
N LEU A 394 -28.72 -23.10 -9.84
CA LEU A 394 -29.30 -24.38 -9.45
C LEU A 394 -30.83 -24.30 -9.28
N GLN A 395 -31.36 -23.23 -8.66
CA GLN A 395 -32.80 -23.05 -8.49
C GLN A 395 -33.53 -22.84 -9.82
N ASN A 396 -32.91 -22.10 -10.74
CA ASN A 396 -33.43 -21.91 -12.09
C ASN A 396 -33.44 -23.24 -12.87
N GLU A 397 -32.38 -24.04 -12.75
CA GLU A 397 -32.30 -25.36 -13.38
C GLU A 397 -33.35 -26.33 -12.80
N LEU A 398 -33.55 -26.34 -11.49
CA LEU A 398 -34.60 -27.14 -10.82
C LEU A 398 -36.01 -26.78 -11.30
N SER A 399 -36.21 -25.53 -11.73
CA SER A 399 -37.48 -25.05 -12.28
C SER A 399 -37.71 -25.48 -13.73
N SER A 400 -36.65 -25.88 -14.46
CA SER A 400 -36.68 -26.19 -15.90
C SER A 400 -37.29 -27.56 -16.24
N LEU A 401 -37.49 -28.44 -15.24
CA LEU A 401 -37.98 -29.83 -15.41
C LEU A 401 -37.16 -30.69 -16.40
N SER A 402 -35.91 -30.31 -16.70
CA SER A 402 -34.95 -31.05 -17.54
C SER A 402 -34.53 -32.39 -16.93
N GLU A 403 -33.87 -33.26 -17.71
CA GLU A 403 -33.25 -34.48 -17.14
C GLU A 403 -32.17 -34.13 -16.10
N ARG A 404 -31.38 -33.08 -16.35
CA ARG A 404 -30.41 -32.52 -15.40
C ARG A 404 -31.08 -32.06 -14.10
N SER A 405 -32.26 -31.44 -14.18
CA SER A 405 -33.03 -31.03 -13.00
C SER A 405 -33.47 -32.21 -12.13
N LYS A 406 -33.83 -33.36 -12.74
CA LYS A 406 -34.19 -34.58 -12.01
C LYS A 406 -32.99 -35.16 -11.29
N LEU A 407 -31.84 -35.25 -11.96
CA LEU A 407 -30.59 -35.70 -11.36
C LEU A 407 -30.18 -34.82 -10.17
N ILE A 408 -30.20 -33.49 -10.33
CA ILE A 408 -29.89 -32.55 -9.25
C ILE A 408 -30.85 -32.75 -8.08
N LYS A 409 -32.15 -32.91 -8.36
CA LYS A 409 -33.16 -33.13 -7.34
C LYS A 409 -32.94 -34.43 -6.56
N ASP A 410 -32.65 -35.52 -7.25
CA ASP A 410 -32.37 -36.83 -6.63
C ASP A 410 -31.12 -36.75 -5.73
N ILE A 411 -30.04 -36.11 -6.20
CA ILE A 411 -28.79 -35.90 -5.43
C ILE A 411 -29.06 -35.08 -4.17
N MET A 412 -29.82 -33.98 -4.30
CA MET A 412 -30.18 -33.13 -3.17
C MET A 412 -31.11 -33.83 -2.16
N GLU A 413 -32.04 -34.67 -2.63
CA GLU A 413 -32.91 -35.49 -1.77
C GLU A 413 -32.12 -36.57 -1.01
N CYS A 414 -31.02 -37.08 -1.60
CA CYS A 414 -30.07 -37.97 -0.93
C CYS A 414 -29.15 -37.24 0.07
N GLY A 415 -29.19 -35.91 0.15
CA GLY A 415 -28.35 -35.10 1.03
C GLY A 415 -26.90 -34.97 0.57
N GLU A 416 -26.61 -35.31 -0.69
CA GLU A 416 -25.29 -35.19 -1.28
C GLU A 416 -25.09 -33.80 -1.91
N PRO A 417 -23.86 -33.26 -1.92
CA PRO A 417 -23.58 -32.01 -2.61
C PRO A 417 -23.65 -32.23 -4.13
N VAL A 418 -24.18 -31.24 -4.85
CA VAL A 418 -24.21 -31.27 -6.32
C VAL A 418 -22.77 -31.33 -6.85
N PRO A 419 -22.46 -32.28 -7.76
CA PRO A 419 -21.15 -32.38 -8.40
C PRO A 419 -20.68 -31.08 -9.08
N GLY A 420 -19.38 -30.80 -8.95
CA GLY A 420 -18.77 -29.54 -9.43
C GLY A 420 -18.78 -29.38 -10.96
N ASP A 421 -18.80 -30.47 -11.71
CA ASP A 421 -18.92 -30.52 -13.16
C ASP A 421 -20.27 -29.99 -13.65
N ILE A 422 -21.37 -30.43 -13.01
CA ILE A 422 -22.73 -29.92 -13.28
C ILE A 422 -22.81 -28.42 -13.00
N LEU A 423 -22.24 -27.98 -11.87
CA LEU A 423 -22.18 -26.56 -11.50
C LEU A 423 -21.38 -25.74 -12.52
N LEU A 424 -20.25 -26.27 -12.99
CA LEU A 424 -19.41 -25.62 -13.99
C LEU A 424 -20.12 -25.50 -15.35
N GLU A 425 -20.87 -26.51 -15.78
CA GLU A 425 -21.68 -26.46 -17.00
C GLU A 425 -22.77 -25.39 -16.91
N LEU A 426 -23.54 -25.37 -15.82
CA LEU A 426 -24.56 -24.35 -15.57
C LEU A 426 -23.98 -22.93 -15.58
N LEU A 427 -22.83 -22.77 -14.94
CA LEU A 427 -22.13 -21.49 -14.87
C LEU A 427 -21.65 -21.04 -16.25
N LYS A 428 -21.08 -21.95 -17.05
CA LYS A 428 -20.66 -21.65 -18.43
C LYS A 428 -21.82 -21.26 -19.32
N GLU A 429 -22.92 -22.01 -19.31
CA GLU A 429 -24.13 -21.69 -20.09
C GLU A 429 -24.63 -20.27 -19.74
N ALA A 430 -24.67 -19.95 -18.44
CA ALA A 430 -25.07 -18.63 -17.99
C ALA A 430 -24.09 -17.52 -18.41
N MET A 431 -22.79 -17.78 -18.38
CA MET A 431 -21.77 -16.83 -18.83
C MET A 431 -21.87 -16.58 -20.34
N VAL A 432 -21.97 -17.65 -21.15
CA VAL A 432 -22.13 -17.54 -22.61
C VAL A 432 -23.38 -16.74 -22.97
N SER A 433 -24.49 -16.96 -22.26
CA SER A 433 -25.74 -16.25 -22.53
C SER A 433 -25.66 -14.73 -22.29
N LYS A 434 -24.67 -14.25 -21.51
CA LYS A 434 -24.55 -12.84 -21.08
C LYS A 434 -23.24 -12.16 -21.47
N VAL A 435 -22.33 -12.85 -22.18
CA VAL A 435 -20.98 -12.35 -22.48
C VAL A 435 -20.98 -11.06 -23.33
N GLY A 436 -21.98 -10.88 -24.20
CA GLY A 436 -22.09 -9.68 -25.05
C GLY A 436 -22.60 -8.43 -24.35
N ASP A 437 -23.32 -8.57 -23.23
CA ASP A 437 -24.07 -7.48 -22.58
C ASP A 437 -23.47 -7.07 -21.22
N THR A 438 -22.27 -7.55 -20.88
CA THR A 438 -21.66 -7.37 -19.56
C THR A 438 -20.26 -6.79 -19.61
N LYS A 439 -19.89 -6.00 -18.60
CA LYS A 439 -18.49 -5.56 -18.41
C LYS A 439 -17.60 -6.62 -17.75
N GLY A 440 -18.21 -7.68 -17.22
CA GLY A 440 -17.57 -8.81 -16.57
C GLY A 440 -18.54 -9.64 -15.74
N PHE A 441 -18.03 -10.69 -15.12
CA PHE A 441 -18.81 -11.61 -14.29
C PHE A 441 -18.37 -11.53 -12.83
N LEU A 442 -19.34 -11.37 -11.94
CA LEU A 442 -19.19 -11.56 -10.51
C LEU A 442 -19.82 -12.89 -10.14
N ILE A 443 -18.99 -13.86 -9.77
CA ILE A 443 -19.44 -15.23 -9.52
C ILE A 443 -19.42 -15.47 -8.02
N ASP A 444 -20.60 -15.77 -7.46
CA ASP A 444 -20.76 -16.11 -6.04
C ASP A 444 -21.02 -17.59 -5.80
N GLY A 445 -20.54 -18.06 -4.66
CA GLY A 445 -20.74 -19.46 -4.23
C GLY A 445 -19.92 -20.48 -5.03
N TYR A 446 -18.95 -20.01 -5.82
CA TYR A 446 -18.00 -20.82 -6.59
C TYR A 446 -16.67 -20.05 -6.77
N PRO A 447 -15.52 -20.73 -6.78
CA PRO A 447 -15.33 -22.13 -6.38
C PRO A 447 -15.46 -22.30 -4.85
N ARG A 448 -15.86 -23.51 -4.42
CA ARG A 448 -15.98 -23.93 -3.01
C ARG A 448 -14.79 -24.75 -2.56
N GLU A 449 -14.19 -25.49 -3.49
CA GLU A 449 -13.01 -26.31 -3.26
C GLU A 449 -11.95 -26.15 -4.35
N LEU A 450 -10.76 -26.74 -4.12
CA LEU A 450 -9.61 -26.59 -5.02
C LEU A 450 -9.85 -27.17 -6.41
N LYS A 451 -10.51 -28.33 -6.51
CA LYS A 451 -10.76 -28.99 -7.80
C LYS A 451 -11.64 -28.15 -8.72
N GLU A 452 -12.69 -27.55 -8.17
CA GLU A 452 -13.56 -26.63 -8.89
C GLU A 452 -12.79 -25.41 -9.42
N ALA A 453 -11.86 -24.87 -8.62
CA ALA A 453 -11.01 -23.78 -9.06
C ALA A 453 -10.14 -24.19 -10.26
N GLU A 454 -9.42 -25.31 -10.17
CA GLU A 454 -8.56 -25.81 -11.24
C GLU A 454 -9.34 -26.13 -12.52
N GLU A 455 -10.51 -26.73 -12.39
CA GLU A 455 -11.36 -27.10 -13.53
C GLU A 455 -11.94 -25.87 -14.24
N PHE A 456 -12.34 -24.85 -13.49
CA PHE A 456 -12.81 -23.59 -14.06
C PHE A 456 -11.70 -22.87 -14.82
N GLU A 457 -10.50 -22.77 -14.24
CA GLU A 457 -9.37 -22.13 -14.92
C GLU A 457 -9.00 -22.85 -16.21
N SER A 458 -9.00 -24.20 -16.18
CA SER A 458 -8.71 -25.03 -17.35
C SER A 458 -9.75 -24.87 -18.46
N LYS A 459 -11.05 -24.85 -18.11
CA LYS A 459 -12.13 -24.89 -19.11
C LYS A 459 -12.76 -23.53 -19.46
N VAL A 460 -12.59 -22.51 -18.63
CA VAL A 460 -13.21 -21.18 -18.81
C VAL A 460 -12.14 -20.10 -18.87
N GLY A 461 -11.25 -20.06 -17.88
CA GLY A 461 -10.18 -19.07 -17.79
C GLY A 461 -9.91 -18.62 -16.37
N GLU A 462 -8.75 -17.98 -16.17
CA GLU A 462 -8.32 -17.55 -14.86
C GLU A 462 -9.12 -16.33 -14.36
N PRO A 463 -9.56 -16.32 -13.09
CA PRO A 463 -10.19 -15.13 -12.51
C PRO A 463 -9.16 -14.00 -12.42
N LYS A 464 -9.57 -12.77 -12.72
CA LYS A 464 -8.72 -11.58 -12.58
C LYS A 464 -8.57 -11.15 -11.13
N LEU A 465 -9.58 -11.45 -10.30
CA LEU A 465 -9.63 -11.07 -8.90
C LEU A 465 -10.47 -12.06 -8.10
N VAL A 466 -10.04 -12.36 -6.87
CA VAL A 466 -10.80 -13.17 -5.92
C VAL A 466 -11.03 -12.35 -4.65
N PHE A 467 -12.29 -11.98 -4.39
CA PHE A 467 -12.70 -11.41 -3.11
C PHE A 467 -12.96 -12.52 -2.11
N PHE A 468 -12.22 -12.49 -1.00
CA PHE A 468 -12.45 -13.38 0.13
C PHE A 468 -13.09 -12.60 1.27
N LEU A 469 -14.38 -12.82 1.51
CA LEU A 469 -15.11 -12.22 2.63
C LEU A 469 -14.80 -12.99 3.93
N ASP A 470 -13.88 -12.45 4.74
CA ASP A 470 -13.47 -13.10 5.99
C ASP A 470 -14.47 -12.78 7.10
N CYS A 471 -15.30 -13.75 7.40
CA CYS A 471 -16.35 -13.63 8.40
C CYS A 471 -16.07 -14.62 9.53
N SER A 472 -16.15 -14.17 10.78
CA SER A 472 -15.98 -15.05 11.94
C SER A 472 -17.12 -16.08 12.00
N ALA A 473 -16.82 -17.29 12.48
CA ALA A 473 -17.81 -18.35 12.68
C ALA A 473 -19.01 -17.88 13.53
N GLU A 474 -18.77 -17.03 14.54
CA GLU A 474 -19.81 -16.42 15.38
C GLU A 474 -20.74 -15.51 14.58
N THR A 475 -20.18 -14.70 13.68
CA THR A 475 -20.96 -13.76 12.84
C THR A 475 -21.76 -14.54 11.80
N MET A 476 -21.15 -15.54 11.15
CA MET A 476 -21.81 -16.42 10.20
C MET A 476 -22.98 -17.17 10.85
N SER A 477 -22.73 -17.80 12.00
CA SER A 477 -23.76 -18.50 12.77
C SER A 477 -24.91 -17.56 13.15
N SER A 478 -24.58 -16.39 13.69
CA SER A 478 -25.59 -15.39 14.10
C SER A 478 -26.46 -14.93 12.93
N ARG A 479 -25.86 -14.67 11.75
CA ARG A 479 -26.59 -14.24 10.56
C ARG A 479 -27.45 -15.35 9.96
N LEU A 480 -26.97 -16.60 9.95
CA LEU A 480 -27.73 -17.76 9.49
C LEU A 480 -28.94 -18.02 10.40
N LEU A 481 -28.75 -17.95 11.72
CA LEU A 481 -29.85 -18.05 12.68
C LEU A 481 -30.92 -16.96 12.48
N MET A 482 -30.51 -15.71 12.22
CA MET A 482 -31.45 -14.60 11.94
C MET A 482 -32.20 -14.77 10.61
N ARG A 483 -31.55 -15.33 9.58
CA ARG A 483 -32.18 -15.64 8.28
C ARG A 483 -33.22 -16.76 8.41
N ASN A 484 -33.02 -17.69 9.33
CA ASN A 484 -33.93 -18.82 9.54
C ASN A 484 -35.16 -18.47 10.39
N GLN A 485 -35.14 -17.37 11.15
CA GLN A 485 -36.34 -16.86 11.84
C GLN A 485 -37.44 -16.40 10.88
N SER A 486 -37.09 -16.15 9.61
CA SER A 486 -38.01 -15.73 8.54
C SER A 486 -38.39 -16.86 7.57
N SER A 487 -37.87 -18.08 7.77
CA SER A 487 -38.05 -19.25 6.88
C SER A 487 -38.82 -20.37 7.59
N GLN A 488 -39.68 -21.13 6.88
CA GLN A 488 -40.62 -22.10 7.47
C GLN A 488 -39.99 -23.40 8.02
N GLN A 489 -38.67 -23.57 7.95
CA GLN A 489 -37.93 -24.68 8.56
C GLN A 489 -36.66 -24.14 9.24
N PRO A 490 -36.56 -24.20 10.58
CA PRO A 490 -35.36 -23.76 11.28
C PRO A 490 -34.25 -24.82 11.13
N ASP A 491 -33.13 -24.46 10.51
CA ASP A 491 -31.93 -25.29 10.59
C ASP A 491 -31.50 -25.47 12.05
N ASN A 492 -31.08 -26.68 12.40
CA ASN A 492 -30.57 -26.99 13.73
C ASN A 492 -29.25 -26.21 13.96
N PRO A 493 -29.01 -25.57 15.12
CA PRO A 493 -27.71 -24.94 15.42
C PRO A 493 -26.51 -25.88 15.23
N GLU A 494 -26.69 -27.19 15.30
CA GLU A 494 -25.66 -28.18 14.99
C GLU A 494 -25.33 -28.25 13.49
N THR A 495 -26.33 -28.24 12.61
CA THR A 495 -26.11 -28.29 11.15
C THR A 495 -25.45 -27.01 10.62
N ILE A 496 -25.77 -25.85 11.20
CA ILE A 496 -25.10 -24.59 10.86
C ILE A 496 -23.61 -24.64 11.21
N LYS A 497 -23.26 -25.25 12.35
CA LYS A 497 -21.85 -25.41 12.76
C LYS A 497 -21.11 -26.35 11.83
N GLU A 498 -21.72 -27.49 11.50
CA GLU A 498 -21.15 -28.45 10.53
C GLU A 498 -20.90 -27.78 9.18
N GLN A 499 -21.87 -27.03 8.64
CA GLN A 499 -21.70 -26.29 7.37
C GLN A 499 -20.56 -25.26 7.40
N ILE A 500 -20.36 -24.58 8.53
CA ILE A 500 -19.26 -23.62 8.69
C ILE A 500 -17.91 -24.34 8.76
N GLU A 501 -17.84 -25.46 9.47
CA GLU A 501 -16.62 -26.27 9.58
C GLU A 501 -16.24 -26.91 8.23
N ASP A 502 -17.21 -27.52 7.54
CA ASP A 502 -17.02 -28.09 6.21
C ASP A 502 -16.52 -27.04 5.22
N TYR A 503 -17.08 -25.83 5.29
CA TYR A 503 -16.60 -24.69 4.51
C TYR A 503 -15.12 -24.38 4.80
N TYR A 504 -14.70 -24.29 6.07
CA TYR A 504 -13.30 -24.01 6.39
C TYR A 504 -12.36 -25.11 5.91
N GLN A 505 -12.77 -26.38 6.01
CA GLN A 505 -11.96 -27.50 5.55
C GLN A 505 -11.80 -27.51 4.02
N ALA A 506 -12.88 -27.30 3.27
CA ALA A 506 -12.86 -27.29 1.81
C ALA A 506 -12.20 -26.04 1.22
N SER A 507 -12.44 -24.86 1.83
CA SER A 507 -11.95 -23.59 1.29
C SER A 507 -10.47 -23.33 1.57
N LYS A 508 -9.90 -23.84 2.67
CA LYS A 508 -8.49 -23.60 3.04
C LYS A 508 -7.47 -23.89 1.93
N PRO A 509 -7.48 -25.06 1.25
CA PRO A 509 -6.56 -25.31 0.14
C PRO A 509 -6.83 -24.40 -1.07
N MET A 510 -8.10 -24.07 -1.34
CA MET A 510 -8.48 -23.16 -2.43
C MET A 510 -8.02 -21.72 -2.17
N ILE A 511 -8.12 -21.23 -0.92
CA ILE A 511 -7.65 -19.90 -0.54
C ILE A 511 -6.13 -19.84 -0.72
N ALA A 512 -5.39 -20.84 -0.24
CA ALA A 512 -3.94 -20.92 -0.40
C ALA A 512 -3.49 -21.08 -1.87
N PHE A 513 -4.34 -21.63 -2.73
CA PHE A 513 -4.12 -21.66 -4.17
C PHE A 513 -4.20 -20.26 -4.77
N TYR A 514 -5.29 -19.53 -4.53
CA TYR A 514 -5.47 -18.18 -5.06
C TYR A 514 -4.56 -17.13 -4.42
N GLU A 515 -4.18 -17.28 -3.14
CA GLU A 515 -3.18 -16.40 -2.49
C GLU A 515 -1.82 -16.43 -3.19
N ARG A 516 -1.47 -17.55 -3.83
CA ARG A 516 -0.20 -17.72 -4.55
C ARG A 516 -0.29 -17.34 -6.03
N LYS A 517 -1.45 -17.56 -6.64
CA LYS A 517 -1.63 -17.50 -8.10
C LYS A 517 -2.22 -16.17 -8.59
N THR A 518 -3.12 -15.57 -7.81
CA THR A 518 -3.97 -14.46 -8.27
C THR A 518 -4.05 -13.37 -7.20
N GLN A 519 -4.55 -12.19 -7.58
CA GLN A 519 -4.88 -11.16 -6.60
C GLN A 519 -6.06 -11.65 -5.72
N LEU A 520 -5.75 -12.15 -4.53
CA LEU A 520 -6.74 -12.44 -3.50
C LEU A 520 -6.88 -11.21 -2.59
N CYS A 521 -8.06 -10.59 -2.62
CA CYS A 521 -8.41 -9.46 -1.76
C CYS A 521 -9.27 -9.95 -0.60
N LYS A 522 -8.65 -10.01 0.58
CA LYS A 522 -9.31 -10.33 1.83
C LYS A 522 -10.04 -9.09 2.37
N VAL A 523 -11.35 -9.20 2.57
CA VAL A 523 -12.26 -8.13 3.02
C VAL A 523 -12.87 -8.46 4.36
#